data_AF-A0A7L5FBW0-F1
#
_entry.id   AF-A0A7L5FBW0-F1
#
_cell.length_a   1.000
_cell.length_b   1.000
_cell.length_c   1.000
_cell.angle_alpha   90.00
_cell.angle_beta   90.00
_cell.angle_gamma   90.00
#
_symmetry.space_group_name_H-M   'P 1'
#
loop_
_entity.id
_entity.type
_entity.pdbx_description
1 polymer ?
#
loop_
_entity_poly.entity_id
_entity_poly.type
_entity_poly.pdbx_seq_one_letter_code
_entity_poly.pdbx_strand_id
1 'polypeptide(L)' 'MPEPNSNKRNYTLLLSIAFIAIGTWKLYDKFVQEKEVESYQWILAAGLIVLGVYQLIGLRKK' A
#
# COMPACT_ATOMS: atom_id res chain seq x y z
N MET A 1 -19.81 -23.59 10.95
CA MET A 1 -19.26 -23.68 9.57
C MET A 1 -18.44 -22.43 9.34
N PRO A 2 -17.11 -22.49 9.13
CA PRO A 2 -16.36 -21.29 8.79
C PRO A 2 -16.61 -20.97 7.31
N GLU A 3 -17.23 -19.82 7.05
CA GLU A 3 -17.40 -19.29 5.70
C GLU A 3 -16.05 -19.10 4.99
N PRO A 4 -15.99 -19.31 3.67
CA PRO A 4 -14.73 -19.42 2.96
C PRO A 4 -13.92 -18.12 3.06
N ASN A 5 -12.60 -18.28 3.15
CA ASN A 5 -11.53 -17.29 3.24
C ASN A 5 -11.52 -16.16 2.18
N SER A 6 -12.58 -16.00 1.39
CA SER A 6 -12.79 -14.97 0.36
C SER A 6 -12.78 -13.54 0.94
N ASN A 7 -13.47 -13.32 2.07
CA ASN A 7 -13.54 -11.98 2.67
C ASN A 7 -12.16 -11.48 3.08
N LYS A 8 -11.35 -12.32 3.74
CA LYS A 8 -9.96 -11.98 4.09
C LYS A 8 -9.13 -11.63 2.86
N ARG A 9 -9.27 -12.39 1.76
CA ARG A 9 -8.55 -12.13 0.51
C ARG A 9 -8.93 -10.78 -0.09
N ASN A 10 -10.22 -10.45 -0.14
CA ASN A 10 -10.71 -9.17 -0.66
C ASN A 10 -10.28 -7.99 0.24
N TYR A 11 -10.33 -8.14 1.57
CA TYR A 11 -9.83 -7.12 2.48
C TYR A 11 -8.33 -6.88 2.31
N THR A 12 -7.52 -7.93 2.19
CA THR A 12 -6.07 -7.76 1.96
C THR A 12 -5.78 -7.13 0.60
N LEU A 13 -6.54 -7.47 -0.45
CA LEU A 13 -6.43 -6.81 -1.76
C LEU A 13 -6.75 -5.32 -1.68
N LEU A 14 -7.90 -4.96 -1.10
CA LEU A 14 -8.30 -3.56 -0.95
C LEU A 14 -7.30 -2.77 -0.10
N LEU A 15 -6.83 -3.36 1.01
CA LEU A 15 -5.85 -2.73 1.89
C LEU A 15 -4.51 -2.51 1.17
N SER A 16 -4.07 -3.49 0.38
CA SER A 16 -2.85 -3.39 -0.40
C SER A 16 -2.94 -2.27 -1.44
N ILE A 17 -4.06 -2.18 -2.15
CA ILE A 17 -4.33 -1.11 -3.12
C ILE A 17 -4.35 0.25 -2.42
N ALA A 18 -4.99 0.35 -1.26
CA ALA A 18 -5.02 1.59 -0.47
C ALA A 18 -3.62 2.03 -0.03
N PHE A 19 -2.78 1.10 0.46
CA PHE A 19 -1.40 1.41 0.84
C PHE A 19 -0.55 1.90 -0.33
N ILE A 20 -0.68 1.26 -1.50
CA ILE A 20 0.02 1.69 -2.70
C ILE A 20 -0.49 3.07 -3.12
N ALA A 21 -1.80 3.29 -3.19
CA ALA A 21 -2.37 4.57 -3.61
C ALA A 21 -1.93 5.73 -2.70
N ILE A 22 -2.02 5.56 -1.38
CA ILE A 22 -1.63 6.58 -0.40
C ILE A 22 -0.12 6.86 -0.50
N GLY A 23 0.69 5.80 -0.56
CA GLY A 23 2.13 5.95 -0.66
C GLY A 23 2.55 6.64 -1.96
N THR A 24 1.97 6.24 -3.10
CA THR A 24 2.25 6.85 -4.39
C THR A 24 1.80 8.30 -4.43
N TRP A 25 0.62 8.64 -3.88
CA TRP A 25 0.15 10.02 -3.81
C TRP A 25 1.12 10.91 -3.02
N LYS A 26 1.60 10.42 -1.87
CA LYS A 26 2.49 11.21 -1.01
C LYS A 26 3.90 11.35 -1.59
N LEU A 27 4.39 10.33 -2.29
CA LEU A 27 5.61 10.45 -3.09
C LEU A 27 5.42 11.39 -4.28
N TYR A 28 4.25 11.38 -4.92
CA TYR A 28 3.94 12.31 -6.02
C TYR A 28 3.93 13.77 -5.54
N ASP A 29 3.35 14.05 -4.38
CA ASP A 29 3.43 15.37 -3.75
C ASP A 29 4.89 15.81 -3.50
N LYS A 30 5.78 14.89 -3.08
CA LYS A 30 7.20 15.19 -2.81
C LYS A 30 8.04 15.36 -4.08
N PHE A 31 7.95 14.41 -5.01
CA PHE A 31 8.89 14.28 -6.13
C PHE A 31 8.40 14.94 -7.41
N VAL A 32 7.09 15.13 -7.57
CA VAL A 32 6.51 15.75 -8.78
C VAL A 32 5.97 17.14 -8.50
N GLN A 33 5.25 17.33 -7.39
CA GLN A 33 4.75 18.66 -7.02
C GLN A 33 5.76 19.46 -6.18
N GLU A 34 6.93 18.88 -5.85
CA GLU A 34 8.00 19.49 -5.05
C GLU A 34 7.51 20.14 -3.74
N LYS A 35 6.41 19.63 -3.18
CA LYS A 35 5.89 20.12 -1.91
C LYS A 35 6.87 19.78 -0.80
N GLU A 36 6.93 20.65 0.20
CA GLU A 36 7.64 20.38 1.45
C GLU A 36 6.94 19.25 2.23
N VAL A 37 7.28 18.02 1.86
CA VAL A 37 6.95 16.82 2.62
C VAL A 37 8.20 16.46 3.44
N GLU A 38 8.02 16.37 4.76
CA GLU A 38 9.07 15.99 5.70
C GLU A 38 9.70 14.63 5.34
N SER A 39 10.99 14.48 5.65
CA SER A 39 11.74 13.30 5.26
C SER A 39 11.14 11.99 5.74
N TYR A 40 10.66 11.97 6.99
CA TYR A 40 10.01 10.80 7.56
C TYR A 40 8.72 10.40 6.83
N GLN A 41 7.93 11.38 6.36
CA GLN A 41 6.64 11.12 5.74
C GLN A 41 6.76 10.46 4.36
N TRP A 42 7.73 10.88 3.54
CA TRP A 42 7.94 10.26 2.23
C TRP A 42 8.64 8.90 2.35
N ILE A 43 9.52 8.71 3.35
CA ILE A 43 10.12 7.40 3.66
C ILE A 43 9.04 6.40 4.10
N LEU A 44 8.13 6.80 4.99
CA LEU A 44 6.99 5.98 5.36
C LEU A 44 6.08 5.66 4.17
N ALA A 45 5.85 6.64 3.30
CA ALA A 45 5.06 6.45 2.09
C ALA A 45 5.68 5.40 1.16
N ALA A 46 7.00 5.46 0.95
CA ALA A 46 7.73 4.42 0.21
C ALA A 46 7.60 3.03 0.89
N GLY A 47 7.72 2.98 2.22
CA GLY A 47 7.50 1.75 3.00
C GLY A 47 6.10 1.17 2.84
N LEU A 48 5.05 2.01 2.82
CA LEU A 48 3.66 1.59 2.57
C LEU A 48 3.47 0.97 1.20
N ILE A 49 4.11 1.52 0.16
CA ILE A 49 4.07 0.94 -1.19
C ILE A 49 4.70 -0.45 -1.17
N VAL A 50 5.90 -0.59 -0.58
CA VAL A 50 6.60 -1.89 -0.48
C VAL A 50 5.75 -2.91 0.26
N LEU A 51 5.12 -2.52 1.37
CA LEU A 51 4.20 -3.37 2.14
C LEU A 51 2.97 -3.79 1.32
N GLY A 52 2.34 -2.86 0.61
CA GLY A 52 1.18 -3.16 -0.25
C GLY A 52 1.55 -4.11 -1.38
N VAL A 53 2.68 -3.89 -2.06
CA VAL A 53 3.17 -4.79 -3.11
C VAL A 53 3.52 -6.16 -2.54
N TYR A 54 4.16 -6.22 -1.37
CA TYR A 54 4.47 -7.48 -0.70
C TYR A 54 3.21 -8.27 -0.34
N GLN A 55 2.17 -7.61 0.18
CA GLN A 55 0.87 -8.23 0.47
C GLN A 55 0.21 -8.78 -0.81
N LEU A 56 0.26 -8.04 -1.93
CA LEU A 56 -0.24 -8.52 -3.22
C LEU A 56 0.51 -9.76 -3.73
N ILE A 57 1.85 -9.76 -3.63
CA ILE A 57 2.66 -10.91 -4.05
C ILE A 57 2.41 -12.12 -3.14
N GLY A 58 2.30 -11.90 -1.82
CA GLY A 58 1.96 -12.94 -0.85
C GLY A 58 0.57 -13.55 -1.09
N LEU A 59 -0.41 -12.73 -1.48
CA LEU A 59 -1.74 -13.19 -1.88
C LEU A 59 -1.71 -14.04 -3.16
N ARG A 60 -0.81 -13.74 -4.11
CA ARG A 60 -0.69 -14.50 -5.37
C ARG A 60 -0.06 -15.89 -5.18
N LYS A 61 0.80 -16.06 -4.17
CA LYS A 61 1.47 -17.33 -3.87
C LYS A 61 0.63 -18.32 -3.05
N LYS A 62 -0.55 -17.91 -2.58
CA LYS A 62 -1.42 -18.67 -1.67
C LYS A 62 -2.67 -19.16 -2.38
#